data_AF-M1BU37-F1
#
_entry.id   AF-M1BU37-F1
#
_cell.length_a   1.000
_cell.length_b   1.000
_cell.length_c   1.000
_cell.angle_alpha   90.00
_cell.angle_beta   90.00
_cell.angle_gamma   90.00
#
_symmetry.space_group_name_H-M   'P 1'
#
loop_
_entity.id
_entity.type
_entity.pdbx_description
1 polymer ?
#
loop_
_entity_poly.entity_id
_entity_poly.type
_entity_poly.pdbx_seq_one_letter_code
_entity_poly.pdbx_strand_id
1 'polypeptide(L)' 'MLHELANSEENSPVKDDSRECIMCMKHEVSVVFLPCAHQVLCSNCNDNFGKKGRVAKCPCCRAPIERRIRVFGATS' A
#
# COMPACT_ATOMS: atom_id res chain seq x y z
N MET A 1 -18.84 -40.81 -21.94
CA MET A 1 -17.64 -41.36 -21.29
C MET A 1 -17.23 -40.38 -20.21
N LEU A 2 -17.29 -40.83 -18.96
CA LEU A 2 -16.86 -40.13 -17.76
C LEU A 2 -15.33 -40.11 -17.61
N HIS A 3 -14.92 -39.23 -16.69
CA HIS A 3 -13.65 -39.11 -15.93
C HIS A 3 -12.63 -38.10 -16.52
N GLU A 4 -12.47 -36.91 -15.91
CA GLU A 4 -11.75 -36.60 -14.64
C GLU A 4 -10.23 -36.91 -14.81
N LEU A 5 -9.22 -36.06 -14.55
CA LEU A 5 -8.87 -35.14 -13.46
C LEU A 5 -7.77 -34.18 -14.03
N ALA A 6 -7.59 -32.92 -13.60
CA ALA A 6 -6.93 -32.62 -12.34
C ALA A 6 -7.31 -31.23 -11.80
N ASN A 7 -7.84 -31.28 -10.59
CA ASN A 7 -7.84 -30.26 -9.57
C ASN A 7 -6.43 -29.67 -9.37
N SER A 8 -6.24 -28.39 -9.69
CA SER A 8 -5.28 -27.55 -8.97
C SER A 8 -6.09 -26.39 -8.39
N GLU A 9 -6.42 -26.50 -7.11
CA GLU A 9 -6.99 -25.43 -6.30
C GLU A 9 -6.09 -24.19 -6.39
N GLU A 10 -6.37 -23.30 -7.33
CA GLU A 10 -5.86 -21.94 -7.26
C GLU A 10 -6.90 -21.07 -6.53
N ASN A 11 -7.18 -21.43 -5.29
CA ASN A 11 -7.70 -20.49 -4.30
C ASN A 11 -6.53 -19.60 -3.83
N SER A 12 -5.80 -18.99 -4.77
CA SER A 12 -4.97 -17.85 -4.44
C SER A 12 -5.94 -16.71 -4.16
N PRO A 13 -5.99 -16.15 -2.93
CA PRO A 13 -6.71 -14.90 -2.74
C PRO A 13 -6.10 -13.94 -3.75
N VAL A 14 -6.90 -13.45 -4.70
CA VAL A 14 -6.48 -12.44 -5.67
C VAL A 14 -5.89 -11.32 -4.83
N LYS A 15 -4.55 -11.25 -4.78
CA LYS A 15 -3.88 -10.22 -4.02
C LYS A 15 -4.24 -8.94 -4.73
N ASP A 16 -5.02 -8.12 -4.06
CA ASP A 16 -5.32 -6.78 -4.54
C ASP A 16 -4.03 -5.97 -4.44
N ASP A 17 -3.16 -6.13 -5.44
CA ASP A 17 -1.87 -5.44 -5.55
C ASP A 17 -2.07 -3.92 -5.61
N SER A 18 -3.32 -3.44 -5.78
CA SER A 18 -3.66 -2.02 -5.69
C SER A 18 -3.35 -1.39 -4.33
N ARG A 19 -3.12 -2.22 -3.29
CA ARG A 19 -2.76 -1.77 -1.95
C ARG A 19 -1.30 -1.98 -1.59
N GLU A 20 -0.40 -2.25 -2.53
CA GLU A 20 1.02 -2.38 -2.20
C GLU A 20 1.76 -1.05 -2.08
N CYS A 21 2.67 -0.97 -1.12
CA CYS A 21 3.54 0.19 -0.94
C CYS A 21 4.43 0.40 -2.15
N ILE A 22 4.25 1.54 -2.83
CA ILE A 22 4.97 1.88 -4.07
C ILE A 22 6.51 1.96 -3.93
N MET A 23 7.02 2.01 -2.68
CA MET A 23 8.47 2.09 -2.42
C MET A 23 9.12 0.73 -2.21
N CYS A 24 8.38 -0.26 -1.68
CA CYS A 24 8.95 -1.57 -1.36
C CYS A 24 8.28 -2.74 -2.07
N MET A 25 7.08 -2.54 -2.64
CA MET A 25 6.29 -3.56 -3.36
C MET A 25 6.24 -4.89 -2.59
N LYS A 26 6.06 -4.79 -1.26
CA LYS A 26 6.15 -5.93 -0.33
C LYS A 26 5.13 -5.89 0.79
N HIS A 27 4.81 -4.70 1.28
CA HIS A 27 3.89 -4.51 2.40
C HIS A 27 2.72 -3.64 1.97
N GLU A 28 1.56 -3.89 2.55
CA GLU A 28 0.36 -3.11 2.30
C GLU A 28 0.54 -1.63 2.70
N VAL A 29 -0.04 -0.75 1.92
CA VAL A 29 -0.15 0.68 2.22
C VAL A 29 -0.95 0.86 3.51
N SER A 30 -0.43 1.65 4.42
CA SER A 30 -1.03 1.83 5.75
C SER A 30 -0.89 3.26 6.28
N VAL A 31 -0.51 4.20 5.40
CA VAL A 31 -0.33 5.61 5.76
C VAL A 31 -0.99 6.52 4.73
N VAL A 32 -1.90 7.37 5.20
CA VAL A 32 -2.57 8.42 4.43
C VAL A 32 -1.80 9.73 4.57
N PHE A 33 -1.55 10.42 3.45
CA PHE A 33 -0.92 11.74 3.42
C PHE A 33 -1.94 12.86 3.29
N LEU A 34 -1.92 13.81 4.23
CA LEU A 34 -2.77 15.00 4.18
C LEU A 34 -1.98 16.22 3.63
N PRO A 35 -2.63 17.09 2.85
CA PRO A 35 -4.09 17.13 2.59
C PRO A 35 -4.57 16.23 1.43
N CYS A 36 -3.67 15.60 0.67
CA CYS A 36 -4.04 14.94 -0.59
C CYS A 36 -4.78 13.60 -0.48
N ALA A 37 -4.94 13.06 0.73
CA ALA A 37 -5.58 11.78 1.07
C ALA A 37 -5.02 10.51 0.39
N HIS A 38 -3.91 10.58 -0.35
CA HIS A 38 -3.31 9.40 -0.97
C HIS A 38 -2.71 8.45 0.08
N GLN A 39 -3.00 7.16 -0.07
CA GLN A 39 -2.46 6.07 0.75
C GLN A 39 -1.50 5.22 -0.09
N VAL A 40 -0.21 5.59 -0.08
CA VAL A 40 0.77 5.04 -1.04
C VAL A 40 1.97 4.37 -0.40
N LEU A 41 2.19 4.56 0.91
CA LEU A 41 3.31 3.94 1.63
C LEU A 41 2.83 3.01 2.75
N CYS A 42 3.59 1.96 3.01
CA CYS A 42 3.52 1.20 4.27
C CYS A 42 4.16 1.98 5.42
N SER A 43 3.89 1.57 6.66
CA SER A 43 4.47 2.18 7.86
C SER A 43 6.01 2.22 7.85
N ASN A 44 6.67 1.13 7.45
CA ASN A 44 8.12 1.05 7.49
C ASN A 44 8.80 2.01 6.49
N CYS A 45 8.26 2.09 5.27
CA CYS A 45 8.77 3.05 4.27
C CYS A 45 8.44 4.49 4.68
N ASN A 46 7.26 4.71 5.25
CA ASN A 46 6.86 6.01 5.78
C ASN A 46 7.85 6.55 6.82
N ASP A 47 8.32 5.72 7.74
CA ASP A 47 9.23 6.15 8.80
C ASP A 47 10.54 6.71 8.26
N ASN A 48 10.98 6.26 7.08
CA ASN A 48 12.21 6.75 6.44
C ASN A 48 11.93 7.87 5.42
N PHE A 49 10.67 8.13 5.11
CA PHE A 49 10.27 9.04 4.04
C PHE A 49 10.23 10.51 4.51
N GLY A 50 11.13 11.34 3.98
CA GLY A 50 11.06 12.80 4.16
C GLY A 50 11.77 13.35 5.40
N LYS A 51 12.66 12.58 6.04
CA LYS A 51 13.43 13.01 7.23
C LYS A 51 14.53 14.06 6.98
N LYS A 52 14.81 14.45 5.72
CA LYS A 52 15.99 15.27 5.35
C LYS A 52 15.81 16.80 5.50
N GLY A 53 15.02 17.27 6.48
CA GLY A 53 14.85 18.70 6.78
C GLY A 53 14.12 19.52 5.71
N ARG A 54 13.54 18.88 4.69
CA ARG A 54 12.67 19.50 3.67
C ARG A 54 11.25 18.98 3.83
N VAL A 55 10.26 19.82 3.51
CA VAL A 55 8.86 19.39 3.45
C VAL A 55 8.74 18.22 2.46
N ALA A 56 8.32 17.06 2.97
CA ALA A 56 8.10 15.88 2.16
C ALA A 56 6.92 16.12 1.21
N LYS A 57 6.95 15.53 0.02
CA LYS A 57 5.86 15.62 -0.96
C LYS A 57 5.31 14.24 -1.25
N CYS A 58 4.00 14.15 -1.47
CA CYS A 58 3.35 12.90 -1.83
C CYS A 58 3.96 12.38 -3.14
N PRO A 59 4.43 11.11 -3.21
CA PRO A 59 4.98 10.55 -4.44
C PRO A 59 3.97 10.50 -5.61
N CYS A 60 2.67 10.39 -5.30
CA CYS A 60 1.62 10.28 -6.31
C CYS A 60 1.26 11.63 -6.94
N CYS A 61 0.95 12.65 -6.12
CA CYS A 61 0.42 13.93 -6.61
C CYS A 61 1.35 15.14 -6.35
N ARG A 62 2.51 14.92 -5.71
CA ARG A 62 3.49 15.96 -5.34
C ARG A 62 2.99 17.04 -4.37
N ALA A 63 1.76 16.92 -3.84
CA ALA A 63 1.26 17.79 -2.78
C ALA A 63 2.19 17.72 -1.55
N PRO A 64 2.40 18.85 -0.83
CA PRO A 64 3.16 18.83 0.42
C PRO A 64 2.48 17.91 1.43
N ILE A 65 3.27 17.12 2.16
CA ILE A 65 2.80 16.26 3.23
C ILE A 65 2.90 17.05 4.52
N GLU A 66 1.75 17.48 5.02
CA GLU A 66 1.65 18.24 6.27
C GLU A 66 1.43 17.30 7.45
N ARG A 67 0.61 16.26 7.24
CA ARG A 67 0.24 15.27 8.26
C ARG A 67 0.18 13.88 7.67
N ARG A 68 0.38 12.89 8.54
CA ARG A 68 0.38 11.46 8.22
C ARG A 68 -0.55 10.75 9.18
N ILE A 69 -1.44 9.91 8.67
CA ILE A 69 -2.35 9.12 9.49
C ILE A 69 -2.06 7.65 9.21
N ARG A 70 -1.78 6.87 10.27
CA ARG A 70 -1.64 5.43 10.17
C ARG A 70 -3.01 4.77 10.24
N VAL A 71 -3.31 3.91 9.27
CA VAL A 71 -4.57 3.18 9.16
C VAL A 71 -4.37 1.77 9.69
N PHE A 72 -5.33 1.28 10.46
CA PHE A 72 -5.37 -0.08 11.01
C PHE A 72 -6.74 -0.69 10.72
N GLY A 73 -6.79 -1.99 10.43
CA GLY A 73 -8.06 -2.74 10.36
C GLY A 73 -8.90 -2.54 9.10
N ALA A 74 -8.31 -2.10 7.98
CA ALA A 74 -8.99 -2.05 6.68
C ALA A 74 -9.00 -3.42 5.96
N THR A 75 -9.25 -4.50 6.71
CA THR A 75 -9.45 -5.85 6.16
C THR A 75 -10.94 -6.05 5.93
N SER A 76 -11.35 -6.18 4.66
CA SER A 76 -12.65 -6.73 4.27
C SER A 76 -12.68 -8.24 4.43
#